data_AF-A0A419I993-F1
#
_entry.id   AF-A0A419I993-F1
#
_cell.length_a   1.000
_cell.length_b   1.000
_cell.length_c   1.000
_cell.angle_alpha   90.00
_cell.angle_beta   90.00
_cell.angle_gamma   90.00
#
_symmetry.space_group_name_H-M   'P 1'
#
loop_
_entity.id
_entity.type
_entity.pdbx_description
1 polymer ?
#
loop_
_entity_poly.entity_id
_entity_poly.type
_entity_poly.pdbx_seq_one_letter_code
_entity_poly.pdbx_strand_id
1 'polypeptide(L)'
;MTTQLPDHPDFLWRNPEPKKTYDVVIVGGGGHGLATAHYLAKNHGITNVAVLEKGWLAGGNMARNTTLIRSNYLWDESAAIYEHSLKLWEGLEEDLGYPILFSQRGVLSLAHTEQEVRDSVRRAEANKLNGIDAEWVTPEQVKEICPILNISDDIRYPVQGATYQPRAGIAKHDYVAWGFARRADEAGIDLIQDCEVTGFTVDGDRVTGVRTSRGDIGAGTVALCAAGHTSVLLEMLGVRTPLQSHPLQALVSELLQPVHPTIVMSNAVHVYVSQAHKGELVMGAGIDTYNGYGQRGAFHIIERQMAAAVELFPVFARAHLLRSWAGIVDVTPDASPIVGHTPYENVFLNSGWGTGGFKATPGIGWCYAHTIAHGTTHPYVAPFALDRFETGALVDEHGAAGVAH
;
A
#
# COMPACT_ATOMS: atom_id res chain seq x y z
N MET A 1 20.79 -0.01 -23.83
CA MET A 1 20.62 -1.46 -23.66
C MET A 1 19.15 -1.71 -23.44
N THR A 2 18.47 -2.42 -24.34
CA THR A 2 17.10 -2.89 -24.11
C THR A 2 17.15 -3.92 -22.98
N THR A 3 16.74 -3.53 -21.78
CA THR A 3 16.54 -4.46 -20.67
C THR A 3 15.38 -5.38 -21.04
N GLN A 4 15.69 -6.65 -21.30
CA GLN A 4 14.69 -7.68 -21.49
C GLN A 4 13.93 -7.83 -20.18
N LEU A 5 12.61 -7.58 -20.20
CA LEU A 5 11.76 -7.84 -19.05
C LEU A 5 11.78 -9.34 -18.74
N PRO A 6 11.73 -9.74 -17.46
CA PRO A 6 11.69 -11.16 -17.12
C PRO A 6 10.40 -11.80 -17.65
N ASP A 7 10.52 -13.05 -18.10
CA ASP A 7 9.37 -13.85 -18.50
C ASP A 7 8.48 -14.17 -17.30
N HIS A 8 7.20 -14.37 -17.58
CA HIS A 8 6.23 -14.82 -16.58
C HIS A 8 6.15 -16.34 -16.57
N PRO A 9 5.89 -16.98 -15.40
CA PRO A 9 5.63 -18.41 -15.32
C PRO A 9 4.42 -18.81 -16.16
N ASP A 10 4.48 -20.01 -16.76
CA ASP A 10 3.37 -20.60 -17.53
C ASP A 10 2.12 -20.85 -16.70
N PHE A 11 2.29 -20.94 -15.38
CA PHE A 11 1.22 -21.20 -14.42
C PHE A 11 1.31 -20.25 -13.23
N LEU A 12 0.18 -19.65 -12.86
CA LEU A 12 0.08 -18.77 -11.68
C LEU A 12 -0.81 -19.36 -10.60
N TRP A 13 -2.06 -19.75 -10.91
CA TRP A 13 -2.97 -20.33 -9.92
C TRP A 13 -4.09 -21.14 -10.59
N ARG A 14 -4.78 -21.98 -9.80
CA ARG A 14 -6.01 -22.69 -10.20
C ARG A 14 -7.24 -21.79 -10.03
N ASN A 15 -8.30 -22.07 -10.78
CA ASN A 15 -9.63 -21.44 -10.61
C ASN A 15 -10.67 -22.47 -10.09
N PRO A 16 -10.57 -22.92 -8.83
CA PRO A 16 -11.50 -23.91 -8.29
C PRO A 16 -12.90 -23.32 -8.04
N GLU A 17 -13.91 -24.18 -7.99
CA GLU A 17 -15.18 -23.84 -7.35
C GLU A 17 -15.00 -23.74 -5.83
N PRO A 18 -15.71 -22.83 -5.14
CA PRO A 18 -15.60 -22.71 -3.69
C PRO A 18 -16.07 -24.00 -3.00
N LYS A 19 -15.31 -24.48 -2.01
CA LYS A 19 -15.74 -25.55 -1.10
C LYS A 19 -16.86 -25.01 -0.20
N LYS A 20 -17.58 -25.94 0.45
CA LYS A 20 -18.65 -25.59 1.39
C LYS A 20 -18.15 -24.89 2.65
N THR A 21 -16.92 -25.18 3.08
CA THR A 21 -16.37 -24.70 4.35
C THR A 21 -14.86 -24.55 4.29
N TYR A 22 -14.32 -23.52 4.96
CA TYR A 22 -12.89 -23.30 5.17
C TYR A 22 -12.60 -22.96 6.63
N ASP A 23 -11.37 -23.19 7.08
CA ASP A 23 -10.94 -22.78 8.42
C ASP A 23 -10.83 -21.26 8.47
N VAL A 24 -10.27 -20.66 7.42
CA VAL A 24 -10.16 -19.20 7.27
C VAL A 24 -10.72 -18.75 5.92
N VAL A 25 -11.58 -17.74 5.94
CA VAL A 25 -12.03 -17.01 4.75
C VAL A 25 -11.46 -15.60 4.78
N ILE A 26 -10.65 -15.25 3.77
CA ILE A 26 -10.11 -13.91 3.57
C ILE A 26 -10.99 -13.19 2.54
N VAL A 27 -11.55 -12.05 2.91
CA VAL A 27 -12.41 -11.23 2.04
C VAL A 27 -11.60 -10.09 1.44
N GLY A 28 -11.26 -10.22 0.15
CA GLY A 28 -10.46 -9.27 -0.62
C GLY A 28 -9.19 -9.91 -1.20
N GLY A 29 -9.12 -10.03 -2.53
CA GLY A 29 -7.98 -10.60 -3.26
C GLY A 29 -6.93 -9.58 -3.68
N GLY A 30 -6.77 -8.50 -2.89
CA GLY A 30 -5.69 -7.52 -3.06
C GLY A 30 -4.37 -8.02 -2.48
N GLY A 31 -3.31 -7.19 -2.60
CA GLY A 31 -1.97 -7.55 -2.09
C GLY A 31 -1.97 -7.98 -0.62
N HIS A 32 -2.73 -7.29 0.25
CA HIS A 32 -2.78 -7.63 1.67
C HIS A 32 -3.44 -9.00 1.91
N GLY A 33 -4.57 -9.29 1.26
CA GLY A 33 -5.24 -10.58 1.39
C GLY A 33 -4.39 -11.74 0.87
N LEU A 34 -3.73 -11.54 -0.27
CA LEU A 34 -2.81 -12.52 -0.85
C LEU A 34 -1.57 -12.75 0.02
N ALA A 35 -0.97 -11.69 0.55
CA ALA A 35 0.15 -11.80 1.48
C ALA A 35 -0.25 -12.49 2.79
N THR A 36 -1.43 -12.19 3.34
CA THR A 36 -1.98 -12.90 4.51
C THR A 36 -2.16 -14.39 4.23
N ALA A 37 -2.73 -14.76 3.07
CA ALA A 37 -2.86 -16.16 2.67
C ALA A 37 -1.49 -16.87 2.61
N HIS A 38 -0.51 -16.26 1.95
CA HIS A 38 0.86 -16.77 1.89
C HIS A 38 1.46 -17.01 3.27
N TYR A 39 1.39 -16.03 4.18
CA TYR A 39 2.00 -16.16 5.50
C TYR A 39 1.20 -17.07 6.46
N LEU A 40 -0.12 -17.23 6.28
CA LEU A 40 -0.88 -18.26 6.98
C LEU A 40 -0.34 -19.66 6.67
N ALA A 41 -0.11 -19.95 5.39
CA ALA A 41 0.46 -21.22 4.97
C ALA A 41 1.92 -21.34 5.43
N LYS A 42 2.76 -20.36 5.08
CA LYS A 42 4.21 -20.42 5.27
C LYS A 42 4.63 -20.44 6.74
N ASN A 43 4.05 -19.59 7.57
CA ASN A 43 4.51 -19.40 8.96
C ASN A 43 3.70 -20.21 9.97
N HIS A 44 2.44 -20.53 9.65
CA HIS A 44 1.50 -21.14 10.60
C HIS A 44 0.96 -22.50 10.13
N GLY A 45 1.27 -22.95 8.92
CA GLY A 45 0.79 -24.23 8.38
C GLY A 45 -0.72 -24.27 8.14
N ILE A 46 -1.39 -23.11 8.12
CA ILE A 46 -2.84 -23.00 7.91
C ILE A 46 -3.09 -22.88 6.41
N THR A 47 -3.59 -23.97 5.80
CA THR A 47 -3.76 -24.07 4.34
C THR A 47 -5.21 -24.30 3.89
N ASN A 48 -6.12 -24.66 4.81
CA ASN A 48 -7.56 -24.71 4.52
C ASN A 48 -8.16 -23.30 4.51
N VAL A 49 -7.74 -22.50 3.53
CA VAL A 49 -8.04 -21.08 3.40
C VAL A 49 -8.69 -20.82 2.04
N ALA A 50 -9.63 -19.89 2.01
CA ALA A 50 -10.14 -19.29 0.76
C ALA A 50 -9.86 -17.79 0.74
N VAL A 51 -9.39 -17.28 -0.39
CA VAL A 51 -9.35 -15.85 -0.69
C VAL A 51 -10.48 -15.53 -1.66
N LEU A 52 -11.42 -14.69 -1.23
CA LEU A 52 -12.58 -14.31 -2.02
C LEU A 52 -12.36 -12.92 -2.64
N GLU A 53 -12.45 -12.84 -3.96
CA GLU A 53 -12.35 -11.60 -4.71
C GLU A 53 -13.62 -11.39 -5.54
N LYS A 54 -14.24 -10.21 -5.41
CA LYS A 54 -15.51 -9.89 -6.05
C LYS A 54 -15.41 -9.72 -7.57
N GLY A 55 -14.23 -9.39 -8.07
CA GLY A 55 -13.94 -9.32 -9.50
C GLY A 55 -12.70 -10.12 -9.86
N TRP A 56 -11.73 -9.46 -10.48
CA TRP A 56 -10.45 -10.07 -10.85
C TRP A 56 -9.37 -9.80 -9.79
N LEU A 57 -8.49 -10.80 -9.61
CA LEU A 57 -7.48 -10.83 -8.56
C LEU A 57 -6.55 -9.62 -8.62
N ALA A 58 -6.31 -9.00 -7.47
CA ALA A 58 -5.50 -7.80 -7.32
C ALA A 58 -6.00 -6.54 -8.08
N GLY A 59 -7.23 -6.53 -8.60
CA GLY A 59 -7.75 -5.43 -9.41
C GLY A 59 -8.16 -4.13 -8.71
N GLY A 60 -8.08 -4.12 -7.38
CA GLY A 60 -8.28 -2.94 -6.54
C GLY A 60 -7.07 -2.00 -6.55
N ASN A 61 -6.75 -1.42 -5.39
CA ASN A 61 -5.60 -0.50 -5.24
C ASN A 61 -4.24 -1.16 -5.53
N MET A 62 -4.17 -2.49 -5.44
CA MET A 62 -2.95 -3.23 -5.78
C MET A 62 -2.53 -3.01 -7.24
N ALA A 63 -3.47 -2.87 -8.17
CA ALA A 63 -3.18 -2.58 -9.58
C ALA A 63 -3.07 -1.06 -9.89
N ARG A 64 -3.08 -0.18 -8.89
CA ARG A 64 -3.33 1.27 -9.07
C ARG A 64 -2.41 2.20 -8.30
N ASN A 65 -1.57 1.66 -7.42
CA ASN A 65 -0.62 2.44 -6.65
C ASN A 65 0.56 2.91 -7.52
N THR A 66 1.33 3.86 -7.02
CA THR A 66 2.54 4.37 -7.69
C THR A 66 3.82 3.62 -7.33
N THR A 67 3.70 2.42 -6.75
CA THR A 67 4.80 1.47 -6.46
C THR A 67 5.82 1.85 -5.40
N LEU A 68 5.69 3.00 -4.75
CA LEU A 68 6.66 3.48 -3.75
C LEU A 68 6.71 2.57 -2.52
N ILE A 69 7.93 2.16 -2.15
CA ILE A 69 8.28 1.36 -0.97
C ILE A 69 9.28 2.16 -0.13
N ARG A 70 9.00 2.34 1.16
CA ARG A 70 9.82 3.07 2.14
C ARG A 70 9.37 2.77 3.57
N SER A 71 10.17 3.11 4.56
CA SER A 71 9.84 2.95 6.00
C SER A 71 10.07 4.20 6.84
N ASN A 72 10.46 5.32 6.23
CA ASN A 72 10.70 6.62 6.87
C ASN A 72 9.42 7.33 7.40
N TYR A 73 8.75 6.73 8.38
CA TYR A 73 7.59 7.30 9.09
C TYR A 73 8.00 7.97 10.41
N LEU A 74 7.15 8.80 11.03
CA LEU A 74 7.55 9.58 12.20
C LEU A 74 7.43 8.82 13.52
N TRP A 75 6.30 8.12 13.72
CA TRP A 75 5.99 7.46 14.99
C TRP A 75 6.69 6.11 15.11
N ASP A 76 7.01 5.72 16.34
CA ASP A 76 7.72 4.47 16.65
C ASP A 76 6.91 3.25 16.18
N GLU A 77 5.60 3.28 16.35
CA GLU A 77 4.66 2.24 15.93
C GLU A 77 4.66 2.07 14.41
N SER A 78 4.64 3.18 13.67
CA SER A 78 4.71 3.20 12.21
C SER A 78 6.07 2.72 11.71
N ALA A 79 7.14 3.25 12.31
CA ALA A 79 8.51 2.85 12.01
C ALA A 79 8.67 1.33 12.15
N ALA A 80 8.15 0.74 13.23
CA ALA A 80 8.23 -0.69 13.49
C ALA A 80 7.57 -1.54 12.38
N ILE A 81 6.32 -1.26 12.01
CA ILE A 81 5.62 -2.06 10.99
C ILE A 81 6.19 -1.84 9.58
N TYR A 82 6.49 -0.60 9.21
CA TYR A 82 6.98 -0.31 7.86
C TYR A 82 8.43 -0.76 7.67
N GLU A 83 9.29 -0.66 8.69
CA GLU A 83 10.65 -1.17 8.62
C GLU A 83 10.68 -2.70 8.60
N HIS A 84 9.82 -3.34 9.39
CA HIS A 84 9.64 -4.79 9.29
C HIS A 84 9.19 -5.20 7.88
N SER A 85 8.24 -4.46 7.29
CA SER A 85 7.80 -4.67 5.92
C SER A 85 8.94 -4.49 4.91
N LEU A 86 9.78 -3.45 5.05
CA LEU A 86 10.93 -3.20 4.18
C LEU A 86 11.94 -4.35 4.25
N LYS A 87 12.24 -4.88 5.44
CA LYS A 87 13.11 -6.06 5.59
C LYS A 87 12.54 -7.30 4.90
N LEU A 88 11.22 -7.48 4.90
CA LEU A 88 10.59 -8.56 4.15
C LEU A 88 10.68 -8.34 2.63
N TRP A 89 10.52 -7.10 2.15
CA TRP A 89 10.71 -6.76 0.73
C TRP A 89 12.10 -7.16 0.21
N GLU A 90 13.15 -6.95 1.00
CA GLU A 90 14.53 -7.26 0.64
C GLU A 90 14.77 -8.75 0.36
N GLY A 91 13.98 -9.65 0.95
CA GLY A 91 14.03 -11.10 0.70
C GLY A 91 12.85 -11.63 -0.13
N LEU A 92 11.96 -10.77 -0.62
CA LEU A 92 10.66 -11.21 -1.13
C LEU A 92 10.73 -11.94 -2.48
N GLU A 93 11.66 -11.56 -3.37
CA GLU A 93 11.84 -12.27 -4.65
C GLU A 93 12.25 -13.73 -4.44
N GLU A 94 13.14 -13.98 -3.48
CA GLU A 94 13.57 -15.33 -3.10
C GLU A 94 12.42 -16.09 -2.44
N ASP A 95 11.71 -15.44 -1.50
CA ASP A 95 10.56 -16.05 -0.83
C ASP A 95 9.48 -16.47 -1.83
N LEU A 96 9.12 -15.58 -2.75
CA LEU A 96 8.10 -15.83 -3.76
C LEU A 96 8.61 -16.71 -4.90
N GLY A 97 9.93 -16.87 -5.08
CA GLY A 97 10.49 -17.53 -6.25
C GLY A 97 10.02 -16.88 -7.55
N TYR A 98 9.82 -15.55 -7.52
CA TYR A 98 9.17 -14.78 -8.57
C TYR A 98 9.80 -13.39 -8.66
N PRO A 99 10.20 -12.92 -9.86
CA PRO A 99 10.75 -11.58 -10.01
C PRO A 99 9.64 -10.55 -9.77
N ILE A 100 9.85 -9.64 -8.82
CA ILE A 100 8.93 -8.54 -8.53
C ILE A 100 9.48 -7.18 -8.96
N LEU A 101 10.69 -7.17 -9.54
CA LEU A 101 11.40 -5.98 -9.97
C LEU A 101 11.60 -5.00 -8.82
N PHE A 102 11.91 -5.52 -7.64
CA PHE A 102 12.23 -4.68 -6.49
C PHE A 102 13.54 -3.95 -6.74
N SER A 103 13.50 -2.63 -6.61
CA SER A 103 14.62 -1.74 -6.93
C SER A 103 14.79 -0.73 -5.81
N GLN A 104 15.74 -0.99 -4.92
CA GLN A 104 16.17 -0.07 -3.86
C GLN A 104 16.99 1.06 -4.47
N ARG A 105 16.31 2.15 -4.82
CA ARG A 105 16.86 3.31 -5.53
C ARG A 105 16.76 4.60 -4.73
N GLY A 106 16.42 4.46 -3.45
CA GLY A 106 16.18 5.54 -2.53
C GLY A 106 14.89 6.32 -2.77
N VAL A 107 14.54 7.14 -1.78
CA VAL A 107 13.48 8.14 -1.85
C VAL A 107 13.92 9.45 -1.24
N LEU A 108 13.70 10.54 -1.96
CA LEU A 108 13.82 11.91 -1.49
C LEU A 108 12.44 12.44 -1.11
N SER A 109 12.29 12.97 0.10
CA SER A 109 11.12 13.77 0.51
C SER A 109 11.57 15.21 0.70
N LEU A 110 11.26 16.08 -0.27
CA LEU A 110 11.74 17.44 -0.36
C LEU A 110 11.13 18.34 0.71
N ALA A 111 11.93 19.31 1.19
CA ALA A 111 11.50 20.41 2.02
C ALA A 111 11.67 21.73 1.25
N HIS A 112 10.66 22.58 1.29
CA HIS A 112 10.62 23.88 0.59
C HIS A 112 10.43 25.06 1.56
N THR A 113 10.20 24.77 2.83
CA THR A 113 9.97 25.76 3.89
C THR A 113 10.75 25.40 5.14
N GLU A 114 11.02 26.40 6.00
CA GLU A 114 11.72 26.16 7.27
C GLU A 114 10.94 25.19 8.18
N GLN A 115 9.60 25.17 8.09
CA GLN A 115 8.78 24.20 8.82
C GLN A 115 9.02 22.79 8.30
N GLU A 116 9.02 22.58 6.98
CA GLU A 116 9.32 21.27 6.40
C GLU A 116 10.76 20.81 6.70
N VAL A 117 11.73 21.72 6.80
CA VAL A 117 13.09 21.39 7.27
C VAL A 117 13.04 20.86 8.71
N ARG A 118 12.35 21.54 9.63
CA ARG A 118 12.22 21.09 11.02
C ARG A 118 11.56 19.71 11.11
N ASP A 119 10.47 19.50 10.38
CA ASP A 119 9.74 18.23 10.39
C ASP A 119 10.56 17.11 9.76
N SER A 120 11.31 17.42 8.71
CA SER A 120 12.23 16.49 8.03
C SER A 120 13.35 16.04 8.95
N VAL A 121 14.03 16.97 9.63
CA VAL A 121 15.09 16.65 10.59
C VAL A 121 14.53 15.86 11.77
N ARG A 122 13.38 16.27 12.33
CA ARG A 122 12.70 15.51 13.39
C ARG A 122 12.48 14.05 12.99
N ARG A 123 11.93 13.82 11.80
CA ARG A 123 11.66 12.48 11.27
C ARG A 123 12.96 11.69 11.02
N ALA A 124 13.96 12.31 10.39
CA ALA A 124 15.24 11.65 10.11
C ALA A 124 15.95 11.20 11.40
N GLU A 125 15.96 12.04 12.45
CA GLU A 125 16.56 11.66 13.74
C GLU A 125 15.74 10.58 14.46
N ALA A 126 14.40 10.67 14.44
CA ALA A 126 13.53 9.61 14.99
C ALA A 126 13.74 8.27 14.24
N ASN A 127 13.92 8.31 12.92
CA ASN A 127 14.19 7.12 12.11
C ASN A 127 15.51 6.46 12.49
N LYS A 128 16.59 7.23 12.67
CA LYS A 128 17.88 6.67 13.11
C LYS A 128 17.75 5.94 14.45
N LEU A 129 17.01 6.50 15.40
CA LEU A 129 16.76 5.88 16.71
C LEU A 129 15.87 4.63 16.63
N ASN A 130 14.99 4.56 15.62
CA ASN A 130 14.15 3.40 15.32
C ASN A 130 14.83 2.37 14.37
N GLY A 131 16.11 2.53 14.06
CA GLY A 131 16.85 1.59 13.22
C GLY A 131 16.50 1.65 11.73
N ILE A 132 16.00 2.78 11.26
CA ILE A 132 15.73 3.07 9.85
C ILE A 132 16.87 3.92 9.28
N ASP A 133 17.31 3.60 8.07
CA ASP A 133 18.30 4.36 7.31
C ASP A 133 17.70 5.69 6.83
N ALA A 134 18.01 6.78 7.52
CA ALA A 134 17.52 8.10 7.17
C ALA A 134 18.61 9.17 7.28
N GLU A 135 18.65 10.03 6.27
CA GLU A 135 19.59 11.14 6.16
C GLU A 135 18.83 12.44 5.91
N TRP A 136 19.31 13.55 6.47
CA TRP A 136 18.97 14.88 5.99
C TRP A 136 20.05 15.31 4.99
N VAL A 137 19.65 15.71 3.79
CA VAL A 137 20.55 16.10 2.70
C VAL A 137 20.30 17.54 2.27
N THR A 138 21.38 18.28 1.98
CA THR A 138 21.33 19.67 1.48
C THR A 138 20.84 19.73 0.03
N PRO A 139 20.44 20.90 -0.51
CA PRO A 139 20.05 21.04 -1.91
C PRO A 139 21.11 20.50 -2.90
N GLU A 140 22.39 20.72 -2.63
CA GLU A 140 23.49 20.25 -3.47
C GLU A 140 23.55 18.72 -3.48
N GLN A 141 23.42 18.08 -2.31
CA GLN A 141 23.36 16.62 -2.19
C GLN A 141 22.10 16.04 -2.83
N VAL A 142 20.97 16.74 -2.73
CA VAL A 142 19.73 16.39 -3.47
C VAL A 142 20.00 16.37 -4.97
N LYS A 143 20.74 17.35 -5.50
CA LYS A 143 21.11 17.42 -6.92
C LYS A 143 22.09 16.32 -7.34
N GLU A 144 22.99 15.91 -6.46
CA GLU A 144 23.86 14.75 -6.68
C GLU A 144 23.05 13.45 -6.81
N ILE A 145 22.06 13.25 -5.93
CA ILE A 145 21.19 12.07 -5.93
C ILE A 145 20.22 12.08 -7.12
N CYS A 146 19.63 13.24 -7.43
CA CYS A 146 18.70 13.43 -8.54
C CYS A 146 19.12 14.61 -9.43
N PRO A 147 20.02 14.40 -10.42
CA PRO A 147 20.57 15.47 -11.25
C PRO A 147 19.54 16.26 -12.07
N ILE A 148 18.38 15.67 -12.35
CA ILE A 148 17.31 16.31 -13.13
C ILE A 148 16.43 17.26 -12.30
N LEU A 149 16.52 17.23 -10.97
CA LEU A 149 15.69 18.07 -10.09
C LEU A 149 16.14 19.54 -10.17
N ASN A 150 15.20 20.47 -10.29
CA ASN A 150 15.48 21.89 -10.18
C ASN A 150 15.64 22.30 -8.70
N ILE A 151 16.82 22.84 -8.37
CA ILE A 151 17.15 23.33 -7.02
C ILE A 151 17.49 24.83 -7.02
N SER A 152 17.31 25.53 -8.14
CA SER A 152 17.57 26.97 -8.21
C SER A 152 16.52 27.76 -7.42
N ASP A 153 16.78 29.06 -7.27
CA ASP A 153 15.89 30.03 -6.65
C ASP A 153 14.81 30.58 -7.61
N ASP A 154 14.72 30.06 -8.84
CA ASP A 154 13.75 30.50 -9.85
C ASP A 154 12.33 29.92 -9.68
N ILE A 155 12.20 28.84 -8.89
CA ILE A 155 10.90 28.26 -8.57
C ILE A 155 10.25 28.99 -7.39
N ARG A 156 8.91 29.00 -7.36
CA ARG A 156 8.14 29.71 -6.33
C ARG A 156 8.51 29.33 -4.89
N TYR A 157 8.87 28.08 -4.65
CA TYR A 157 9.31 27.55 -3.36
C TYR A 157 10.60 26.73 -3.54
N PRO A 158 11.79 27.36 -3.45
CA PRO A 158 13.07 26.69 -3.65
C PRO A 158 13.28 25.49 -2.72
N VAL A 159 13.99 24.47 -3.20
CA VAL A 159 14.34 23.29 -2.40
C VAL A 159 15.34 23.70 -1.31
N GLN A 160 14.99 23.47 -0.04
CA GLN A 160 15.85 23.72 1.13
C GLN A 160 16.62 22.47 1.58
N GLY A 161 16.28 21.30 1.03
CA GLY A 161 16.89 20.00 1.31
C GLY A 161 15.87 18.89 1.19
N ALA A 162 16.21 17.69 1.68
CA ALA A 162 15.29 16.57 1.72
C ALA A 162 15.66 15.58 2.84
N THR A 163 14.68 14.77 3.28
CA THR A 163 15.04 13.48 3.88
C THR A 163 15.33 12.47 2.78
N TYR A 164 16.38 11.67 2.94
CA TYR A 164 16.74 10.59 2.04
C TYR A 164 16.75 9.26 2.80
N GLN A 165 16.05 8.25 2.26
CA GLN A 165 16.16 6.87 2.72
C GLN A 165 16.74 6.03 1.57
N PRO A 166 18.01 5.58 1.65
CA PRO A 166 18.65 4.78 0.61
C PRO A 166 17.95 3.46 0.26
N ARG A 167 17.47 2.70 1.26
CA ARG A 167 16.84 1.38 1.08
C ARG A 167 15.43 1.43 0.51
N ALA A 168 14.83 2.62 0.39
CA ALA A 168 13.55 2.80 -0.25
C ALA A 168 13.62 2.49 -1.76
N GLY A 169 12.48 2.28 -2.40
CA GLY A 169 12.47 1.82 -3.77
C GLY A 169 11.09 1.64 -4.38
N ILE A 170 11.07 0.95 -5.52
CA ILE A 170 9.83 0.57 -6.21
C ILE A 170 9.80 -0.92 -6.48
N ALA A 171 8.60 -1.48 -6.66
CA ALA A 171 8.39 -2.84 -7.18
C ALA A 171 7.18 -2.88 -8.12
N LYS A 172 7.15 -3.81 -9.08
CA LYS A 172 6.03 -3.92 -10.02
C LYS A 172 4.83 -4.55 -9.31
N HIS A 173 3.83 -3.73 -8.97
CA HIS A 173 2.72 -4.15 -8.11
C HIS A 173 1.96 -5.40 -8.59
N ASP A 174 1.77 -5.58 -9.89
CA ASP A 174 1.07 -6.75 -10.44
C ASP A 174 1.87 -8.04 -10.16
N TYR A 175 3.20 -7.94 -10.32
CA TYR A 175 4.13 -9.06 -10.17
C TYR A 175 4.21 -9.49 -8.70
N VAL A 176 4.17 -8.52 -7.78
CA VAL A 176 4.09 -8.78 -6.33
C VAL A 176 2.81 -9.56 -6.01
N ALA A 177 1.66 -9.10 -6.51
CA ALA A 177 0.40 -9.76 -6.26
C ALA A 177 0.38 -11.19 -6.83
N TRP A 178 0.87 -11.36 -8.06
CA TRP A 178 0.95 -12.68 -8.70
C TRP A 178 1.94 -13.62 -8.01
N GLY A 179 3.07 -13.12 -7.50
CA GLY A 179 4.01 -13.91 -6.72
C GLY A 179 3.36 -14.44 -5.43
N PHE A 180 2.65 -13.59 -4.68
CA PHE A 180 1.90 -14.05 -3.50
C PHE A 180 0.76 -15.01 -3.87
N ALA A 181 -0.01 -14.71 -4.92
CA ALA A 181 -1.09 -15.59 -5.38
C ALA A 181 -0.58 -16.97 -5.76
N ARG A 182 0.55 -17.03 -6.48
CA ARG A 182 1.19 -18.28 -6.87
C ARG A 182 1.61 -19.11 -5.66
N ARG A 183 2.26 -18.49 -4.67
CA ARG A 183 2.65 -19.20 -3.44
C ARG A 183 1.46 -19.66 -2.61
N ALA A 184 0.40 -18.86 -2.54
CA ALA A 184 -0.83 -19.26 -1.88
C ALA A 184 -1.47 -20.47 -2.57
N ASP A 185 -1.59 -20.47 -3.90
CA ASP A 185 -2.15 -21.60 -4.65
C ASP A 185 -1.27 -22.86 -4.55
N GLU A 186 0.07 -22.72 -4.63
CA GLU A 186 1.02 -23.82 -4.42
C GLU A 186 0.87 -24.46 -3.03
N ALA A 187 0.48 -23.67 -2.01
CA ALA A 187 0.19 -24.16 -0.67
C ALA A 187 -1.20 -24.80 -0.51
N GLY A 188 -2.01 -24.84 -1.58
CA GLY A 188 -3.34 -25.44 -1.59
C GLY A 188 -4.48 -24.50 -1.20
N ILE A 189 -4.21 -23.20 -1.02
CA ILE A 189 -5.23 -22.18 -0.75
C ILE A 189 -6.08 -21.97 -2.00
N ASP A 190 -7.40 -21.85 -1.82
CA ASP A 190 -8.30 -21.63 -2.94
C ASP A 190 -8.48 -20.13 -3.21
N LEU A 191 -8.14 -19.70 -4.42
CA LEU A 191 -8.33 -18.32 -4.88
C LEU A 191 -9.62 -18.22 -5.70
N ILE A 192 -10.68 -17.64 -5.12
CA ILE A 192 -12.01 -17.60 -5.72
C ILE A 192 -12.31 -16.18 -6.21
N GLN A 193 -12.18 -15.98 -7.53
CA GLN A 193 -12.58 -14.75 -8.23
C GLN A 193 -14.07 -14.74 -8.57
N ASP A 194 -14.56 -13.57 -8.98
CA ASP A 194 -15.98 -13.30 -9.28
C ASP A 194 -16.93 -13.74 -8.15
N CYS A 195 -16.45 -13.61 -6.91
CA CYS A 195 -17.09 -14.06 -5.68
C CYS A 195 -17.25 -12.89 -4.72
N GLU A 196 -18.34 -12.15 -4.89
CA GLU A 196 -18.66 -11.02 -4.04
C GLU A 196 -19.27 -11.53 -2.73
N VAL A 197 -18.71 -11.12 -1.59
CA VAL A 197 -19.34 -11.32 -0.29
C VAL A 197 -20.47 -10.30 -0.14
N THR A 198 -21.69 -10.79 0.00
CA THR A 198 -22.91 -9.97 0.09
C THR A 198 -23.53 -9.97 1.50
N GLY A 199 -22.91 -10.68 2.45
CA GLY A 199 -23.28 -10.65 3.86
C GLY A 199 -22.65 -11.78 4.66
N PHE A 200 -23.00 -11.84 5.94
CA PHE A 200 -22.46 -12.80 6.90
C PHE A 200 -23.57 -13.62 7.55
N THR A 201 -23.27 -14.85 7.94
CA THR A 201 -24.11 -15.69 8.81
C THR A 201 -23.53 -15.62 10.21
N VAL A 202 -24.36 -15.25 11.18
CA VAL A 202 -23.94 -14.94 12.55
C VAL A 202 -24.71 -15.83 13.53
N ASP A 203 -24.00 -16.35 14.53
CA ASP A 203 -24.54 -17.05 15.70
C ASP A 203 -23.99 -16.38 16.96
N GLY A 204 -24.81 -15.59 17.65
CA GLY A 204 -24.36 -14.77 18.79
C GLY A 204 -23.32 -13.72 18.39
N ASP A 205 -22.15 -13.78 19.04
CA ASP A 205 -20.98 -12.93 18.82
C ASP A 205 -19.95 -13.56 17.87
N ARG A 206 -20.36 -14.59 17.11
CA ARG A 206 -19.49 -15.33 16.19
C ARG A 206 -20.05 -15.39 14.77
N VAL A 207 -19.20 -15.19 13.77
CA VAL A 207 -19.54 -15.41 12.36
C VAL A 207 -19.31 -16.87 12.00
N THR A 208 -20.30 -17.54 11.40
CA THR A 208 -20.21 -18.96 11.01
C THR A 208 -20.05 -19.17 9.51
N GLY A 209 -20.20 -18.11 8.71
CA GLY A 209 -19.99 -18.15 7.28
C GLY A 209 -20.20 -16.81 6.59
N VAL A 210 -19.89 -16.78 5.29
CA VAL A 210 -20.13 -15.67 4.39
C VAL A 210 -21.15 -16.08 3.33
N ARG A 211 -22.07 -15.16 3.00
CA ARG A 211 -22.98 -15.29 1.87
C ARG A 211 -22.32 -14.62 0.67
N THR A 212 -22.29 -15.31 -0.48
CA THR A 212 -21.58 -14.82 -1.66
C THR A 212 -22.39 -14.96 -2.94
N SER A 213 -21.98 -14.25 -3.99
CA SER A 213 -22.51 -14.42 -5.35
C SER A 213 -22.29 -15.83 -5.93
N ARG A 214 -21.43 -16.64 -5.31
CA ARG A 214 -21.11 -18.03 -5.71
C ARG A 214 -21.56 -19.07 -4.67
N GLY A 215 -22.53 -18.72 -3.83
CA GLY A 215 -23.11 -19.57 -2.80
C GLY A 215 -22.56 -19.29 -1.40
N ASP A 216 -23.20 -19.87 -0.40
CA ASP A 216 -22.81 -19.69 1.00
C ASP A 216 -21.61 -20.55 1.34
N ILE A 217 -20.64 -19.97 2.07
CA ILE A 217 -19.39 -20.61 2.45
C ILE A 217 -19.25 -20.52 3.98
N GLY A 218 -19.18 -21.67 4.64
CA GLY A 218 -18.90 -21.72 6.08
C GLY A 218 -17.46 -21.33 6.41
N ALA A 219 -17.25 -20.63 7.51
CA ALA A 219 -15.94 -20.11 7.90
C ALA A 219 -15.69 -20.32 9.41
N GLY A 220 -14.52 -20.87 9.75
CA GLY A 220 -14.03 -20.90 11.13
C GLY A 220 -13.67 -19.50 11.62
N THR A 221 -12.95 -18.74 10.79
CA THR A 221 -12.50 -17.37 10.99
C THR A 221 -12.70 -16.56 9.71
N VAL A 222 -13.04 -15.27 9.84
CA VAL A 222 -13.15 -14.34 8.71
C VAL A 222 -12.14 -13.22 8.87
N ALA A 223 -11.36 -12.96 7.82
CA ALA A 223 -10.36 -11.90 7.77
C ALA A 223 -10.71 -10.88 6.69
N LEU A 224 -10.99 -9.64 7.08
CA LEU A 224 -11.37 -8.57 6.15
C LEU A 224 -10.12 -7.87 5.61
N CYS A 225 -9.95 -7.86 4.27
CA CYS A 225 -8.83 -7.24 3.54
C CYS A 225 -9.34 -6.44 2.32
N ALA A 226 -10.48 -5.77 2.45
CA ALA A 226 -11.22 -5.20 1.31
C ALA A 226 -10.87 -3.74 0.97
N ALA A 227 -9.91 -3.14 1.68
CA ALA A 227 -9.45 -1.75 1.48
C ALA A 227 -10.64 -0.78 1.34
N GLY A 228 -10.77 -0.08 0.22
CA GLY A 228 -11.85 0.87 -0.07
C GLY A 228 -13.28 0.37 0.21
N HIS A 229 -13.54 -0.95 0.21
CA HIS A 229 -14.88 -1.50 0.49
C HIS A 229 -15.05 -2.01 1.93
N THR A 230 -14.09 -1.77 2.82
CA THR A 230 -14.14 -2.26 4.20
C THR A 230 -15.37 -1.75 4.94
N SER A 231 -15.72 -0.46 4.82
CA SER A 231 -16.91 0.10 5.49
C SER A 231 -18.21 -0.59 5.08
N VAL A 232 -18.30 -1.06 3.82
CA VAL A 232 -19.47 -1.80 3.32
C VAL A 232 -19.58 -3.16 4.02
N LEU A 233 -18.47 -3.87 4.20
CA LEU A 233 -18.44 -5.15 4.89
C LEU A 233 -18.71 -5.00 6.40
N LEU A 234 -18.17 -3.96 7.02
CA LEU A 234 -18.42 -3.67 8.43
C LEU A 234 -19.88 -3.25 8.69
N GLU A 235 -20.50 -2.53 7.75
CA GLU A 235 -21.94 -2.21 7.82
C GLU A 235 -22.81 -3.47 7.79
N MET A 236 -22.48 -4.48 6.97
CA MET A 236 -23.18 -5.78 6.97
C MET A 236 -23.06 -6.53 8.30
N LEU A 237 -22.03 -6.24 9.10
CA LEU A 237 -21.79 -6.76 10.44
C LEU A 237 -22.30 -5.82 11.56
N GLY A 238 -22.85 -4.65 11.22
CA GLY A 238 -23.26 -3.65 12.21
C GLY A 238 -22.09 -3.03 13.01
N VAL A 239 -20.86 -3.13 12.51
CA VAL A 239 -19.66 -2.58 13.15
C VAL A 239 -19.40 -1.17 12.62
N ARG A 240 -19.31 -0.19 13.53
CA ARG A 240 -18.97 1.20 13.16
C ARG A 240 -17.46 1.33 12.94
N THR A 241 -17.09 2.18 11.99
CA THR A 241 -15.69 2.46 11.64
C THR A 241 -15.49 3.93 11.30
N PRO A 242 -14.33 4.54 11.62
CA PRO A 242 -14.01 5.92 11.25
C PRO A 242 -13.47 6.04 9.81
N LEU A 243 -13.55 5.00 8.99
CA LEU A 243 -13.04 4.99 7.62
C LEU A 243 -13.88 5.83 6.67
N GLN A 244 -13.23 6.58 5.79
CA GLN A 244 -13.84 7.24 4.63
C GLN A 244 -13.13 6.80 3.34
N SER A 245 -13.88 6.66 2.24
CA SER A 245 -13.35 6.14 0.98
C SER A 245 -13.28 7.22 -0.08
N HIS A 246 -12.08 7.51 -0.55
CA HIS A 246 -11.80 8.61 -1.48
C HIS A 246 -11.18 8.10 -2.79
N PRO A 247 -11.42 8.79 -3.92
CA PRO A 247 -10.61 8.59 -5.11
C PRO A 247 -9.17 9.08 -4.88
N LEU A 248 -8.19 8.29 -5.29
CA LEU A 248 -6.79 8.71 -5.41
C LEU A 248 -6.32 8.48 -6.84
N GLN A 249 -5.98 9.58 -7.53
CA GLN A 249 -5.56 9.56 -8.93
C GLN A 249 -4.05 9.35 -9.08
N ALA A 250 -3.67 8.66 -10.16
CA ALA A 250 -2.29 8.49 -10.60
C ALA A 250 -2.23 8.47 -12.13
N LEU A 251 -1.02 8.59 -12.67
CA LEU A 251 -0.77 8.64 -14.10
C LEU A 251 0.56 8.02 -14.51
N VAL A 252 0.67 7.72 -15.81
CA VAL A 252 1.93 7.37 -16.46
C VAL A 252 2.21 8.20 -17.71
N SER A 253 3.50 8.32 -18.03
CA SER A 253 3.95 8.78 -19.34
C SER A 253 4.08 7.65 -20.36
N GLU A 254 4.46 7.99 -21.59
CA GLU A 254 5.08 7.05 -22.52
C GLU A 254 6.44 6.54 -22.01
N LEU A 255 7.01 5.53 -22.69
CA LEU A 255 8.32 5.00 -22.33
C LEU A 255 9.41 6.02 -22.70
N LEU A 256 10.27 6.33 -21.73
CA LEU A 256 11.41 7.23 -21.88
C LEU A 256 12.72 6.49 -21.59
N GLN A 257 13.84 7.01 -22.09
CA GLN A 257 15.14 6.53 -21.64
C GLN A 257 15.34 6.86 -20.15
N PRO A 258 16.15 6.07 -19.41
CA PRO A 258 16.40 6.32 -17.99
C PRO A 258 17.01 7.71 -17.76
N VAL A 259 16.29 8.57 -17.05
CA VAL A 259 16.72 9.93 -16.68
C VAL A 259 16.43 10.25 -15.21
N HIS A 260 15.51 9.53 -14.56
CA HIS A 260 15.11 9.74 -13.18
C HIS A 260 15.55 8.56 -12.30
N PRO A 261 16.67 8.68 -11.56
CA PRO A 261 17.34 7.54 -10.92
C PRO A 261 16.69 7.09 -9.60
N THR A 262 15.91 7.94 -8.95
CA THR A 262 15.38 7.73 -7.59
C THR A 262 13.87 8.00 -7.52
N ILE A 263 13.28 7.90 -6.34
CA ILE A 263 11.93 8.43 -6.09
C ILE A 263 12.07 9.85 -5.54
N VAL A 264 11.24 10.78 -6.02
CA VAL A 264 11.10 12.11 -5.41
C VAL A 264 9.65 12.31 -5.00
N MET A 265 9.47 12.85 -3.80
CA MET A 265 8.19 13.27 -3.22
C MET A 265 8.34 14.70 -2.70
N SER A 266 7.33 15.54 -2.91
CA SER A 266 7.25 16.87 -2.31
C SER A 266 5.85 17.09 -1.77
N ASN A 267 5.73 17.65 -0.57
CA ASN A 267 4.44 18.01 0.03
C ASN A 267 4.01 19.43 -0.40
N ALA A 268 4.89 20.43 -0.28
CA ALA A 268 4.58 21.81 -0.66
C ALA A 268 4.39 22.01 -2.18
N VAL A 269 5.26 21.43 -3.01
CA VAL A 269 5.16 21.45 -4.48
C VAL A 269 4.62 20.09 -4.92
N HIS A 270 3.35 19.84 -4.57
CA HIS A 270 2.83 18.50 -4.35
C HIS A 270 2.85 17.59 -5.59
N VAL A 271 3.79 16.65 -5.61
CA VAL A 271 3.90 15.56 -6.56
C VAL A 271 4.81 14.48 -6.00
N TYR A 272 4.57 13.22 -6.35
CA TYR A 272 5.52 12.14 -6.18
C TYR A 272 5.70 11.37 -7.48
N VAL A 273 6.94 11.07 -7.84
CA VAL A 273 7.28 10.48 -9.15
C VAL A 273 8.50 9.57 -9.06
N SER A 274 8.43 8.47 -9.79
CA SER A 274 9.56 7.60 -10.12
C SER A 274 9.52 7.23 -11.61
N GLN A 275 10.61 6.69 -12.15
CA GLN A 275 10.62 6.10 -13.49
C GLN A 275 10.69 4.57 -13.38
N ALA A 276 9.67 3.87 -13.86
CA ALA A 276 9.60 2.42 -13.80
C ALA A 276 10.73 1.76 -14.63
N HIS A 277 11.06 0.50 -14.32
CA HIS A 277 12.08 -0.26 -15.05
C HIS A 277 11.80 -0.36 -16.56
N LYS A 278 10.53 -0.39 -16.95
CA LYS A 278 10.09 -0.41 -18.36
C LYS A 278 10.30 0.94 -19.07
N GLY A 279 10.37 2.04 -18.33
CA GLY A 279 10.81 3.36 -18.83
C GLY A 279 9.81 4.51 -18.64
N GLU A 280 8.55 4.23 -18.32
CA GLU A 280 7.55 5.27 -18.05
C GLU A 280 7.77 5.99 -16.72
N LEU A 281 7.41 7.27 -16.65
CA LEU A 281 7.18 7.95 -15.38
C LEU A 281 5.91 7.41 -14.76
N VAL A 282 5.92 7.18 -13.45
CA VAL A 282 4.74 6.81 -12.65
C VAL A 282 4.58 7.87 -11.57
N MET A 283 3.45 8.57 -11.59
CA MET A 283 3.26 9.81 -10.83
C MET A 283 1.89 9.86 -10.14
N GLY A 284 1.83 10.55 -9.00
CA GLY A 284 0.60 10.94 -8.34
C GLY A 284 0.77 12.17 -7.45
N ALA A 285 -0.33 12.58 -6.81
CA ALA A 285 -0.39 13.68 -5.86
C ALA A 285 -1.50 13.41 -4.83
N GLY A 286 -2.28 14.43 -4.44
CA GLY A 286 -3.31 14.31 -3.40
C GLY A 286 -4.56 13.54 -3.81
N ILE A 287 -5.37 13.19 -2.80
CA ILE A 287 -6.69 12.58 -3.01
C ILE A 287 -7.70 13.59 -3.57
N ASP A 288 -8.77 13.09 -4.18
CA ASP A 288 -10.01 13.85 -4.32
C ASP A 288 -10.73 13.86 -2.96
N THR A 289 -11.01 15.04 -2.41
CA THR A 289 -11.46 15.20 -1.02
C THR A 289 -12.88 14.69 -0.74
N TYR A 290 -13.69 14.47 -1.79
CA TYR A 290 -15.04 13.94 -1.64
C TYR A 290 -15.02 12.40 -1.57
N ASN A 291 -16.01 11.81 -0.90
CA ASN A 291 -16.15 10.36 -0.87
C ASN A 291 -16.51 9.82 -2.25
N GLY A 292 -15.83 8.76 -2.70
CA GLY A 292 -16.05 8.24 -4.04
C GLY A 292 -15.49 6.84 -4.28
N TYR A 293 -16.34 5.97 -4.81
CA TYR A 293 -16.01 4.60 -5.23
C TYR A 293 -15.81 4.49 -6.75
N GLY A 294 -15.92 5.61 -7.47
CA GLY A 294 -15.95 5.64 -8.93
C GLY A 294 -14.61 5.35 -9.62
N GLN A 295 -13.51 5.23 -8.87
CA GLN A 295 -12.16 5.00 -9.42
C GLN A 295 -11.76 6.03 -10.49
N ARG A 296 -12.20 7.27 -10.27
CA ARG A 296 -11.94 8.45 -11.08
C ARG A 296 -12.05 9.70 -10.22
N GLY A 297 -11.39 10.77 -10.63
CA GLY A 297 -11.50 12.09 -10.01
C GLY A 297 -11.57 13.20 -11.04
N ALA A 298 -11.51 14.44 -10.58
CA ALA A 298 -11.53 15.60 -11.47
C ALA A 298 -10.14 15.87 -12.07
N PHE A 299 -10.10 16.31 -13.33
CA PHE A 299 -8.85 16.48 -14.07
C PHE A 299 -7.95 17.60 -13.51
N HIS A 300 -8.49 18.56 -12.77
CA HIS A 300 -7.70 19.63 -12.15
C HIS A 300 -6.68 19.12 -11.13
N ILE A 301 -6.84 17.92 -10.58
CA ILE A 301 -5.82 17.27 -9.73
C ILE A 301 -4.61 16.86 -10.56
N ILE A 302 -4.83 16.44 -11.81
CA ILE A 302 -3.77 16.15 -12.78
C ILE A 302 -3.09 17.45 -13.22
N GLU A 303 -3.85 18.49 -13.56
CA GLU A 303 -3.28 19.78 -13.98
C GLU A 303 -2.34 20.38 -12.92
N ARG A 304 -2.73 20.32 -11.63
CA ARG A 304 -1.91 20.80 -10.51
C ARG A 304 -0.59 20.04 -10.36
N GLN A 305 -0.63 18.71 -10.43
CA GLN A 305 0.59 17.92 -10.30
C GLN A 305 1.49 18.02 -11.55
N MET A 306 0.93 18.28 -12.73
CA MET A 306 1.72 18.57 -13.94
C MET A 306 2.50 19.88 -13.79
N ALA A 307 1.89 20.92 -13.23
CA ALA A 307 2.60 22.15 -12.91
C ALA A 307 3.74 21.90 -11.92
N ALA A 308 3.47 21.17 -10.82
CA ALA A 308 4.50 20.79 -9.85
C ALA A 308 5.63 19.96 -10.48
N ALA A 309 5.29 18.99 -11.34
CA ALA A 309 6.27 18.14 -12.00
C ALA A 309 7.18 18.91 -12.95
N VAL A 310 6.65 19.83 -13.76
CA VAL A 310 7.48 20.61 -14.72
C VAL A 310 8.35 21.64 -14.00
N GLU A 311 7.85 22.26 -12.92
CA GLU A 311 8.65 23.17 -12.08
C GLU A 311 9.82 22.44 -11.40
N LEU A 312 9.56 21.26 -10.80
CA LEU A 312 10.59 20.46 -10.14
C LEU A 312 11.51 19.73 -11.13
N PHE A 313 11.01 19.39 -12.31
CA PHE A 313 11.74 18.63 -13.33
C PHE A 313 11.52 19.25 -14.71
N PRO A 314 12.28 20.30 -15.08
CA PRO A 314 12.15 20.93 -16.39
C PRO A 314 12.31 19.95 -17.56
N VAL A 315 13.06 18.86 -17.38
CA VAL A 315 13.23 17.79 -18.38
C VAL A 315 11.91 17.06 -18.71
N PHE A 316 10.91 17.10 -17.83
CA PHE A 316 9.59 16.48 -18.06
C PHE A 316 8.64 17.35 -18.89
N ALA A 317 9.03 18.57 -19.29
CA ALA A 317 8.15 19.52 -19.98
C ALA A 317 7.48 18.98 -21.27
N ARG A 318 8.06 17.95 -21.89
CA ARG A 318 7.51 17.27 -23.08
C ARG A 318 7.32 15.76 -22.91
N ALA A 319 7.38 15.26 -21.68
CA ALA A 319 6.81 13.95 -21.38
C ALA A 319 5.29 14.09 -21.46
N HIS A 320 4.61 13.14 -22.09
CA HIS A 320 3.16 13.24 -22.30
C HIS A 320 2.41 12.40 -21.29
N LEU A 321 1.29 12.91 -20.80
CA LEU A 321 0.32 12.07 -20.10
C LEU A 321 -0.21 11.01 -21.07
N LEU A 322 0.19 9.75 -20.88
CA LEU A 322 -0.29 8.63 -21.69
C LEU A 322 -1.62 8.08 -21.15
N ARG A 323 -1.72 7.96 -19.82
CA ARG A 323 -2.92 7.44 -19.16
C ARG A 323 -2.99 7.94 -17.73
N SER A 324 -4.21 8.27 -17.27
CA SER A 324 -4.54 8.44 -15.87
C SER A 324 -5.58 7.40 -15.42
N TRP A 325 -5.61 7.13 -14.11
CA TRP A 325 -6.58 6.27 -13.45
C TRP A 325 -6.76 6.71 -12.00
N ALA A 326 -7.70 6.10 -11.27
CA ALA A 326 -7.79 6.24 -9.83
C ALA A 326 -8.10 4.91 -9.12
N GLY A 327 -7.74 4.84 -7.83
CA GLY A 327 -8.16 3.80 -6.89
C GLY A 327 -9.27 4.27 -5.94
N ILE A 328 -9.52 3.50 -4.89
CA ILE A 328 -10.44 3.83 -3.79
C ILE A 328 -9.69 3.62 -2.49
N VAL A 329 -9.19 4.70 -1.89
CA VAL A 329 -8.40 4.64 -0.65
C VAL A 329 -9.32 4.81 0.55
N ASP A 330 -9.29 3.84 1.47
CA ASP A 330 -9.96 3.88 2.77
C ASP A 330 -9.03 4.54 3.80
N VAL A 331 -9.27 5.82 4.10
CA VAL A 331 -8.44 6.63 4.99
C VAL A 331 -9.05 6.73 6.39
N THR A 332 -8.19 6.90 7.37
CA THR A 332 -8.55 7.12 8.78
C THR A 332 -8.26 8.57 9.20
N PRO A 333 -8.87 9.05 10.30
CA PRO A 333 -8.61 10.39 10.82
C PRO A 333 -7.17 10.68 11.27
N ASP A 334 -6.34 9.65 11.49
CA ASP A 334 -4.94 9.78 11.92
C ASP A 334 -3.94 9.32 10.83
N ALA A 335 -4.42 9.02 9.61
CA ALA A 335 -3.62 8.49 8.51
C ALA A 335 -2.91 7.14 8.78
N SER A 336 -3.24 6.47 9.89
CA SER A 336 -2.70 5.16 10.26
C SER A 336 -3.72 4.03 10.06
N PRO A 337 -3.29 2.78 9.79
CA PRO A 337 -4.20 1.70 9.46
C PRO A 337 -5.08 1.27 10.65
N ILE A 338 -6.08 0.44 10.39
CA ILE A 338 -6.86 -0.26 11.43
C ILE A 338 -6.64 -1.76 11.24
N VAL A 339 -6.04 -2.39 12.24
CA VAL A 339 -5.68 -3.80 12.23
C VAL A 339 -6.04 -4.45 13.56
N GLY A 340 -6.67 -5.62 13.53
CA GLY A 340 -6.90 -6.45 14.72
C GLY A 340 -8.35 -6.93 14.85
N HIS A 341 -8.86 -6.91 16.09
CA HIS A 341 -10.15 -7.48 16.42
C HIS A 341 -11.32 -6.56 16.03
N THR A 342 -12.46 -7.19 15.76
CA THR A 342 -13.78 -6.54 15.73
C THR A 342 -14.58 -6.98 16.98
N PRO A 343 -15.81 -6.48 17.19
CA PRO A 343 -16.68 -7.00 18.24
C PRO A 343 -17.06 -8.48 18.11
N TYR A 344 -16.81 -9.11 16.94
CA TYR A 344 -17.01 -10.54 16.75
C TYR A 344 -15.72 -11.31 17.07
N GLU A 345 -15.84 -12.40 17.83
CA GLU A 345 -14.70 -13.20 18.33
C GLU A 345 -13.74 -13.63 17.21
N ASN A 346 -14.30 -14.00 16.06
CA ASN A 346 -13.58 -14.64 14.95
C ASN A 346 -13.57 -13.80 13.66
N VAL A 347 -13.84 -12.50 13.76
CA VAL A 347 -13.69 -11.57 12.62
C VAL A 347 -12.57 -10.60 12.91
N PHE A 348 -11.57 -10.63 12.03
CA PHE A 348 -10.43 -9.73 12.06
C PHE A 348 -10.55 -8.66 10.98
N LEU A 349 -9.97 -7.50 11.26
CA LEU A 349 -10.00 -6.30 10.41
C LEU A 349 -8.59 -5.93 9.96
N ASN A 350 -8.42 -5.63 8.66
CA ASN A 350 -7.24 -5.02 8.08
C ASN A 350 -7.66 -3.97 7.03
N SER A 351 -7.51 -2.70 7.37
CA SER A 351 -8.04 -1.56 6.59
C SER A 351 -7.33 -0.26 6.96
N GLY A 352 -7.76 0.88 6.42
CA GLY A 352 -7.27 2.19 6.83
C GLY A 352 -5.88 2.54 6.33
N TRP A 353 -5.27 1.66 5.53
CA TRP A 353 -3.95 1.90 4.93
C TRP A 353 -3.95 3.04 3.92
N GLY A 354 -5.14 3.46 3.48
CA GLY A 354 -5.35 4.65 2.66
C GLY A 354 -4.44 4.70 1.45
N THR A 355 -3.64 5.77 1.40
CA THR A 355 -2.71 6.07 0.30
C THR A 355 -1.40 5.27 0.39
N GLY A 356 -1.16 4.60 1.53
CA GLY A 356 0.14 4.08 1.91
C GLY A 356 0.28 2.56 1.96
N GLY A 357 -0.77 1.79 1.63
CA GLY A 357 -0.79 0.33 1.86
C GLY A 357 0.21 -0.51 1.07
N PHE A 358 0.56 -0.13 -0.15
CA PHE A 358 1.41 -0.98 -1.02
C PHE A 358 2.72 -1.40 -0.34
N LYS A 359 3.45 -0.45 0.24
CA LYS A 359 4.73 -0.71 0.92
C LYS A 359 4.60 -1.56 2.17
N ALA A 360 3.42 -1.63 2.78
CA ALA A 360 3.15 -2.46 3.95
C ALA A 360 2.83 -3.91 3.58
N THR A 361 2.57 -4.23 2.30
CA THR A 361 2.00 -5.51 1.85
C THR A 361 2.64 -6.74 2.51
N PRO A 362 3.98 -6.92 2.52
CA PRO A 362 4.60 -8.05 3.20
C PRO A 362 4.43 -7.99 4.73
N GLY A 363 4.71 -6.83 5.35
CA GLY A 363 4.65 -6.65 6.80
C GLY A 363 3.25 -6.88 7.38
N ILE A 364 2.22 -6.32 6.74
CA ILE A 364 0.83 -6.54 7.17
C ILE A 364 0.37 -7.96 6.87
N GLY A 365 0.73 -8.54 5.73
CA GLY A 365 0.43 -9.95 5.45
C GLY A 365 0.97 -10.86 6.56
N TRP A 366 2.21 -10.62 6.98
CA TRP A 366 2.92 -11.38 8.01
C TRP A 366 2.28 -11.19 9.40
N CYS A 367 2.06 -9.94 9.81
CA CYS A 367 1.47 -9.63 11.13
C CYS A 367 0.00 -10.05 11.24
N TYR A 368 -0.74 -9.95 10.14
CA TYR A 368 -2.16 -10.29 10.11
C TYR A 368 -2.37 -11.80 10.09
N ALA A 369 -1.52 -12.55 9.37
CA ALA A 369 -1.50 -14.01 9.45
C ALA A 369 -1.23 -14.50 10.89
N HIS A 370 -0.26 -13.90 11.59
CA HIS A 370 -0.03 -14.16 13.02
C HIS A 370 -1.29 -13.89 13.85
N THR A 371 -1.92 -12.73 13.63
CA THR A 371 -3.11 -12.32 14.39
C THR A 371 -4.25 -13.33 14.22
N ILE A 372 -4.49 -13.79 13.00
CA ILE A 372 -5.50 -14.81 12.68
C ILE A 372 -5.16 -16.15 13.31
N ALA A 373 -3.89 -16.59 13.22
CA ALA A 373 -3.44 -17.90 13.71
C ALA A 373 -3.47 -18.01 15.24
N HIS A 374 -3.17 -16.91 15.95
CA HIS A 374 -3.04 -16.91 17.41
C HIS A 374 -4.21 -16.25 18.14
N GLY A 375 -5.15 -15.64 17.43
CA GLY A 375 -6.25 -14.89 18.02
C GLY A 375 -5.81 -13.68 18.85
N THR A 376 -4.57 -13.22 18.65
CA THR A 376 -3.96 -12.09 19.38
C THR A 376 -3.16 -11.22 18.42
N THR A 377 -3.34 -9.90 18.51
CA THR A 377 -2.67 -8.95 17.61
C THR A 377 -1.16 -9.01 17.74
N HIS A 378 -0.46 -9.12 16.62
CA HIS A 378 0.99 -9.06 16.61
C HIS A 378 1.48 -7.70 17.16
N PRO A 379 2.58 -7.63 17.95
CA PRO A 379 3.05 -6.37 18.57
C PRO A 379 3.25 -5.20 17.62
N TYR A 380 3.69 -5.44 16.38
CA TYR A 380 3.86 -4.38 15.37
C TYR A 380 2.54 -3.76 14.88
N VAL A 381 1.40 -4.41 15.12
CA VAL A 381 0.09 -3.89 14.69
C VAL A 381 -0.89 -3.66 15.84
N ALA A 382 -0.54 -4.06 17.06
CA ALA A 382 -1.36 -3.84 18.24
C ALA A 382 -1.72 -2.35 18.47
N PRO A 383 -0.83 -1.37 18.24
CA PRO A 383 -1.20 0.05 18.37
C PRO A 383 -2.23 0.54 17.35
N PHE A 384 -2.45 -0.22 16.27
CA PHE A 384 -3.39 0.12 15.20
C PHE A 384 -4.77 -0.50 15.40
N ALA A 385 -5.11 -0.89 16.63
CA ALA A 385 -6.43 -1.41 16.95
C ALA A 385 -7.55 -0.38 16.73
N LEU A 386 -8.78 -0.87 16.53
CA LEU A 386 -9.96 -0.03 16.26
C LEU A 386 -10.34 0.85 17.47
N ASP A 387 -10.08 0.38 18.68
CA ASP A 387 -10.40 1.08 19.93
C ASP A 387 -9.51 2.29 20.21
N ARG A 388 -8.39 2.48 19.48
CA ARG A 388 -7.54 3.67 19.63
C ARG A 388 -8.28 4.99 19.37
N PHE A 389 -9.34 4.94 18.56
CA PHE A 389 -10.21 6.09 18.28
C PHE A 389 -11.18 6.41 19.43
N GLU A 390 -11.39 5.46 20.35
CA GLU A 390 -12.13 5.67 21.59
C GLU A 390 -11.20 6.10 22.72
N THR A 391 -10.01 5.48 22.83
CA THR A 391 -9.03 5.82 23.87
C THR A 391 -8.31 7.15 23.61
N GLY A 392 -8.25 7.60 22.35
CA GLY A 392 -7.52 8.79 21.91
C GLY A 392 -6.04 8.56 21.65
N ALA A 393 -5.57 7.30 21.68
CA ALA A 393 -4.19 6.93 21.37
C ALA A 393 -3.93 6.88 19.85
N LEU A 394 -4.17 8.01 19.18
CA LEU A 394 -3.98 8.14 17.72
C LEU A 394 -2.50 8.09 17.34
N VAL A 395 -2.22 7.54 16.15
CA VAL A 395 -0.88 7.52 15.55
C VAL A 395 -0.91 8.41 14.31
N ASP A 396 -0.65 9.70 14.48
CA ASP A 396 -0.85 10.71 13.42
C ASP A 396 0.31 10.78 12.41
N GLU A 397 0.08 10.26 11.21
CA GLU A 397 1.08 10.16 10.14
C GLU A 397 0.81 11.04 8.91
N HIS A 398 -0.05 12.07 8.97
CA HIS A 398 -0.40 12.88 7.79
C HIS A 398 0.84 13.43 7.07
N GLY A 399 1.83 13.92 7.82
CA GLY A 399 3.06 14.47 7.26
C GLY A 399 3.93 13.42 6.55
N ALA A 400 4.09 12.24 7.15
CA ALA A 400 4.93 11.17 6.61
C ALA A 400 4.20 10.29 5.59
N ALA A 401 2.87 10.34 5.50
CA ALA A 401 2.10 9.69 4.44
C ALA A 401 2.54 10.16 3.04
N GLY A 402 2.95 11.43 2.93
CA GLY A 402 3.50 12.01 1.70
C GLY A 402 2.46 12.16 0.58
N VAL A 403 1.18 12.18 0.95
CA VAL A 403 0.03 12.39 0.08
C VAL A 403 -0.91 13.31 0.83
N ALA A 404 -1.31 14.44 0.25
CA ALA A 404 -2.30 15.33 0.88
C ALA A 404 -3.67 14.65 0.98
N HIS A 405 -4.25 14.63 2.18
CA HIS A 405 -5.59 14.17 2.52
C HIS A 405 -6.11 14.90 3.77
#